data_AF-A0A940GZT2-F1
#
_entry.id   AF-A0A940GZT2-F1
#
_cell.length_a   1.000
_cell.length_b   1.000
_cell.length_c   1.000
_cell.angle_alpha   90.00
_cell.angle_beta   90.00
_cell.angle_gamma   90.00
#
_symmetry.space_group_name_H-M   'P 1'
#
loop_
_entity.id
_entity.type
_entity.pdbx_description
1 polymer ?
#
loop_
_entity_poly.entity_id
_entity_poly.type
_entity_poly.pdbx_seq_one_letter_code
_entity_poly.pdbx_strand_id
1 'polypeptide(L)'
;MRKAGIAVAAALAWAAPAHAADLATIGCVAQKVDAAVRSQIEADVERNLTESGKRPSYGPGVGAGLKTAAAACAKEHGWTAAAASAAARYTLAKIGMPVAQRVITQRGFDPAALEDQFQALPEETRNRPLTAQESQGLVRDAAIEDVQKTRENAELLSEFFAFVGTIQYAAFEFSAA
;
A
#
# COMPACT_ATOMS: atom_id res chain seq x y z
N MET A 1 18.39 11.28 67.93
CA MET A 1 17.10 11.80 67.41
C MET A 1 17.44 12.96 66.47
N ARG A 2 17.10 13.08 65.19
CA ARG A 2 16.26 12.36 64.21
C ARG A 2 16.94 12.54 62.84
N LYS A 3 16.95 11.50 62.02
CA LYS A 3 17.30 11.54 60.59
C LYS A 3 16.10 12.09 59.81
N ALA A 4 16.32 12.91 58.79
CA ALA A 4 15.31 13.18 57.77
C ALA A 4 16.02 13.22 56.41
N GLY A 5 15.91 12.10 55.68
CA GLY A 5 16.35 11.99 54.29
C GLY A 5 15.31 12.58 53.37
N ILE A 6 15.75 13.33 52.37
CA ILE A 6 14.89 13.83 51.29
C ILE A 6 14.87 12.75 50.21
N ALA A 7 13.73 12.07 50.08
CA ALA A 7 13.49 11.09 49.04
C ALA A 7 13.22 11.80 47.72
N VAL A 8 14.03 11.49 46.71
CA VAL A 8 13.81 11.83 45.30
C VAL A 8 12.65 10.97 44.79
N ALA A 9 11.60 11.60 44.26
CA ALA A 9 10.57 10.92 43.49
C ALA A 9 10.61 11.44 42.05
N ALA A 10 11.46 10.81 41.22
CA ALA A 10 11.44 11.00 39.78
C ALA A 10 10.20 10.28 39.23
N ALA A 11 9.20 11.03 38.79
CA ALA A 11 8.07 10.49 38.06
C ALA A 11 8.55 10.01 36.68
N LEU A 12 8.80 8.70 36.57
CA LEU A 12 8.95 8.02 35.28
C LEU A 12 7.57 8.05 34.60
N ALA A 13 7.36 9.04 33.73
CA ALA A 13 6.28 9.00 32.78
C ALA A 13 6.49 7.76 31.89
N TRP A 14 5.73 6.71 32.16
CA TRP A 14 5.58 5.59 31.23
C TRP A 14 4.89 6.15 29.98
N ALA A 15 5.68 6.48 28.97
CA ALA A 15 5.17 6.52 27.62
C ALA A 15 4.70 5.09 27.32
N ALA A 16 3.38 4.85 27.43
CA ALA A 16 2.80 3.64 26.87
C ALA A 16 3.26 3.57 25.41
N PRO A 17 3.82 2.44 24.95
CA PRO A 17 4.19 2.31 23.55
C PRO A 17 2.93 2.64 22.76
N ALA A 18 3.04 3.55 21.78
CA ALA A 18 2.01 3.69 20.77
C ALA A 18 1.75 2.27 20.26
N HIS A 19 0.54 1.75 20.53
CA HIS A 19 0.21 0.38 20.19
C HIS A 19 0.20 0.30 18.66
N ALA A 20 1.34 -0.12 18.10
CA ALA A 20 1.47 -0.53 16.71
C ALA A 20 0.22 -1.31 16.32
N ALA A 21 -0.49 -0.86 15.28
CA ALA A 21 -1.67 -1.58 14.83
C ALA A 21 -1.28 -3.02 14.45
N ASP A 22 -2.01 -4.01 14.96
CA ASP A 22 -1.72 -5.42 14.68
C ASP A 22 -1.92 -5.70 13.19
N LEU A 23 -0.84 -5.97 12.46
CA LEU A 23 -0.85 -6.22 11.03
C LEU A 23 -1.84 -7.33 10.62
N ALA A 24 -2.14 -8.29 11.51
CA ALA A 24 -3.15 -9.31 11.24
C ALA A 24 -4.56 -8.74 10.98
N THR A 25 -4.82 -7.51 11.45
CA THR A 25 -6.13 -6.85 11.35
C THR A 25 -6.27 -5.97 10.10
N ILE A 26 -5.19 -5.69 9.35
CA ILE A 26 -5.20 -4.78 8.19
C ILE A 26 -6.23 -5.18 7.11
N GLY A 27 -6.51 -6.48 7.00
CA GLY A 27 -7.48 -7.04 6.06
C GLY A 27 -8.94 -6.72 6.36
N CYS A 28 -9.26 -6.20 7.55
CA CYS A 28 -10.63 -5.85 7.94
C CYS A 28 -11.32 -4.94 6.92
N VAL A 29 -10.59 -3.95 6.38
CA VAL A 29 -11.16 -2.97 5.45
C VAL A 29 -11.68 -3.66 4.19
N ALA A 30 -10.92 -4.60 3.63
CA ALA A 30 -11.35 -5.36 2.45
C ALA A 30 -12.63 -6.17 2.66
N GLN A 31 -12.91 -6.62 3.90
CA GLN A 31 -14.12 -7.34 4.26
C GLN A 31 -15.35 -6.42 4.40
N LYS A 32 -15.13 -5.13 4.68
CA LYS A 32 -16.21 -4.14 4.88
C LYS A 32 -16.43 -3.21 3.69
N VAL A 33 -15.55 -3.24 2.68
CA VAL A 33 -15.79 -2.56 1.40
C VAL A 33 -17.01 -3.21 0.72
N ASP A 34 -17.98 -2.39 0.35
CA ASP A 34 -19.18 -2.86 -0.34
C ASP A 34 -18.85 -3.40 -1.74
N ALA A 35 -19.71 -4.30 -2.23
CA ALA A 35 -19.49 -4.96 -3.51
C ALA A 35 -19.45 -3.97 -4.69
N ALA A 36 -20.20 -2.86 -4.63
CA ALA A 36 -20.21 -1.88 -5.71
C ALA A 36 -18.90 -1.09 -5.76
N VAL A 37 -18.36 -0.67 -4.62
CA VAL A 37 -17.04 -0.03 -4.52
C VAL A 37 -15.93 -0.99 -4.94
N ARG A 38 -15.99 -2.26 -4.53
CA ARG A 38 -15.03 -3.28 -4.99
C ARG A 38 -15.07 -3.44 -6.51
N SER A 39 -16.26 -3.62 -7.08
CA SER A 39 -16.45 -3.74 -8.52
C SER A 39 -15.96 -2.49 -9.28
N GLN A 40 -16.21 -1.29 -8.74
CA GLN A 40 -15.72 -0.04 -9.28
C GLN A 40 -14.19 0.06 -9.23
N ILE A 41 -13.55 -0.36 -8.13
CA ILE A 41 -12.08 -0.42 -8.03
C ILE A 41 -11.53 -1.34 -9.12
N GLU A 42 -12.05 -2.56 -9.25
CA GLU A 42 -11.58 -3.51 -10.26
C GLU A 42 -11.71 -2.95 -11.68
N ALA A 43 -12.84 -2.32 -12.01
CA ALA A 43 -13.07 -1.68 -13.30
C ALA A 43 -12.15 -0.46 -13.54
N ASP A 44 -11.93 0.36 -12.52
CA ASP A 44 -11.03 1.51 -12.59
C ASP A 44 -9.58 1.08 -12.79
N VAL A 45 -9.15 0.02 -12.12
CA VAL A 45 -7.80 -0.55 -12.26
C VAL A 45 -7.60 -1.13 -13.65
N GLU A 46 -8.56 -1.92 -14.15
CA GLU A 46 -8.50 -2.44 -15.52
C GLU A 46 -8.39 -1.30 -16.55
N ARG A 47 -9.20 -0.25 -16.40
CA ARG A 47 -9.13 0.93 -17.28
C ARG A 47 -7.76 1.59 -17.20
N ASN A 48 -7.25 1.88 -16.00
CA ASN A 48 -5.97 2.58 -15.84
C ASN A 48 -4.81 1.80 -16.46
N LEU A 49 -4.80 0.47 -16.31
CA LEU A 49 -3.74 -0.39 -16.85
C LEU A 49 -3.84 -0.62 -18.38
N THR A 50 -5.02 -0.46 -18.97
CA THR A 50 -5.25 -0.71 -20.40
C THR A 50 -5.23 0.57 -21.24
N GLU A 51 -5.51 1.73 -20.65
CA GLU A 51 -5.49 3.03 -21.32
C GLU A 51 -4.20 3.80 -21.05
N SER A 52 -3.28 3.82 -22.01
CA SER A 52 -2.01 4.56 -21.90
C SER A 52 -2.18 6.08 -22.06
N GLY A 53 -1.15 6.82 -21.61
CA GLY A 53 -1.04 8.27 -21.80
C GLY A 53 -1.95 9.11 -20.89
N LYS A 54 -2.59 8.51 -19.89
CA LYS A 54 -3.49 9.18 -18.94
C LYS A 54 -2.99 9.00 -17.52
N ARG A 55 -3.35 9.94 -16.64
CA ARG A 55 -3.11 9.78 -15.20
C ARG A 55 -4.16 8.80 -14.64
N PRO A 56 -3.76 7.81 -13.81
CA PRO A 56 -4.70 6.94 -13.14
C PRO A 56 -5.74 7.72 -12.35
N SER A 57 -6.99 7.30 -12.46
CA SER A 57 -8.12 7.90 -11.75
C SER A 57 -9.07 6.81 -11.26
N TYR A 58 -9.82 7.15 -10.22
CA TYR A 58 -10.82 6.29 -9.60
C TYR A 58 -12.15 7.02 -9.56
N GLY A 59 -13.25 6.26 -9.66
CA GLY A 59 -14.59 6.78 -9.58
C GLY A 59 -14.82 7.53 -8.25
N PRO A 60 -15.70 8.55 -8.24
CA PRO A 60 -15.85 9.46 -7.10
C PRO A 60 -16.28 8.76 -5.80
N GLY A 61 -16.96 7.61 -5.90
CA GLY A 61 -17.39 6.82 -4.75
C GLY A 61 -16.28 5.99 -4.09
N VAL A 62 -15.20 5.66 -4.81
CA VAL A 62 -14.16 4.73 -4.34
C VAL A 62 -13.48 5.25 -3.08
N GLY A 63 -13.05 6.52 -3.10
CA GLY A 63 -12.37 7.13 -1.96
C GLY A 63 -13.27 7.24 -0.72
N ALA A 64 -14.55 7.55 -0.90
CA ALA A 64 -15.51 7.63 0.20
C ALA A 64 -15.84 6.26 0.78
N GLY A 65 -16.04 5.25 -0.07
CA GLY A 65 -16.30 3.86 0.34
C GLY A 65 -15.16 3.27 1.15
N LEU A 66 -13.91 3.42 0.67
CA LEU A 66 -12.73 2.96 1.39
C LEU A 66 -12.56 3.66 2.74
N LYS A 67 -12.74 4.99 2.81
CA LYS A 67 -12.69 5.74 4.07
C LYS A 67 -13.75 5.28 5.06
N THR A 68 -14.96 4.97 4.59
CA THR A 68 -16.06 4.48 5.43
C THR A 68 -15.75 3.11 6.01
N ALA A 69 -15.28 2.18 5.17
CA ALA A 69 -14.86 0.85 5.63
C ALA A 69 -13.67 0.92 6.61
N ALA A 70 -12.68 1.78 6.31
CA ALA A 70 -11.52 1.98 7.18
C ALA A 70 -11.90 2.59 8.54
N ALA A 71 -12.82 3.57 8.58
CA ALA A 71 -13.30 4.15 9.83
C ALA A 71 -14.06 3.10 10.69
N ALA A 72 -14.83 2.22 10.06
CA ALA A 72 -15.50 1.12 10.77
C ALA A 72 -14.49 0.15 11.40
N CYS A 73 -13.46 -0.26 10.66
CA CYS A 73 -12.39 -1.11 11.19
C CYS A 73 -11.55 -0.41 12.27
N ALA A 74 -11.26 0.88 12.09
CA ALA A 74 -10.54 1.65 13.10
C ALA A 74 -11.30 1.72 14.42
N LYS A 75 -12.63 1.88 14.38
CA LYS A 75 -13.47 1.81 15.57
C LYS A 75 -13.47 0.42 16.22
N GLU A 76 -13.47 -0.64 15.41
CA GLU A 76 -13.48 -2.03 15.88
C GLU A 76 -12.18 -2.44 16.56
N HIS A 77 -11.04 -2.03 15.99
CA HIS A 77 -9.70 -2.44 16.44
C HIS A 77 -8.94 -1.36 17.23
N GLY A 78 -9.53 -0.19 17.44
CA GLY A 78 -8.90 0.93 18.14
C GLY A 78 -7.73 1.57 17.38
N TRP A 79 -7.73 1.50 16.04
CA TRP A 79 -6.65 2.04 15.22
C TRP A 79 -6.61 3.57 15.26
N THR A 80 -5.41 4.12 15.09
CA THR A 80 -5.22 5.55 14.83
C THR A 80 -5.77 5.94 13.45
N ALA A 81 -5.99 7.23 13.22
CA ALA A 81 -6.38 7.73 11.90
C ALA A 81 -5.32 7.44 10.83
N ALA A 82 -4.05 7.41 11.21
CA ALA A 82 -2.95 7.06 10.33
C ALA A 82 -3.02 5.59 9.89
N ALA A 83 -3.21 4.67 10.86
CA ALA A 83 -3.43 3.25 10.56
C ALA A 83 -4.68 3.05 9.66
N ALA A 84 -5.79 3.72 9.95
CA ALA A 84 -6.98 3.67 9.09
C ALA A 84 -6.70 4.11 7.64
N SER A 85 -5.94 5.19 7.44
CA SER A 85 -5.56 5.67 6.10
C SER A 85 -4.60 4.71 5.38
N ALA A 86 -3.68 4.09 6.12
CA ALA A 86 -2.77 3.09 5.57
C ALA A 86 -3.53 1.84 5.13
N ALA A 87 -4.45 1.33 5.96
CA ALA A 87 -5.31 0.20 5.64
C ALA A 87 -6.21 0.44 4.42
N ALA A 88 -6.71 1.67 4.23
CA ALA A 88 -7.47 2.06 3.04
C ALA A 88 -6.63 1.99 1.74
N ARG A 89 -5.39 2.52 1.77
CA ARG A 89 -4.44 2.44 0.64
C ARG A 89 -4.06 0.99 0.33
N TYR A 90 -3.71 0.24 1.38
CA TYR A 90 -3.42 -1.18 1.30
C TYR A 90 -4.58 -1.94 0.63
N THR A 91 -5.82 -1.68 1.05
CA THR A 91 -7.00 -2.35 0.52
C THR A 91 -7.25 -2.06 -0.95
N LEU A 92 -7.13 -0.79 -1.37
CA LEU A 92 -7.24 -0.43 -2.79
C LEU A 92 -6.23 -1.22 -3.61
N ALA A 93 -4.97 -1.22 -3.18
CA ALA A 93 -3.91 -1.92 -3.90
C ALA A 93 -4.12 -3.44 -3.92
N LYS A 94 -4.56 -4.04 -2.80
CA LYS A 94 -4.85 -5.47 -2.72
C LYS A 94 -6.03 -5.91 -3.58
N ILE A 95 -7.07 -5.08 -3.70
CA ILE A 95 -8.21 -5.36 -4.60
C ILE A 95 -7.77 -5.25 -6.06
N GLY A 96 -6.93 -4.26 -6.39
CA GLY A 96 -6.42 -4.07 -7.76
C GLY A 96 -5.37 -5.09 -8.21
N MET A 97 -4.60 -5.68 -7.29
CA MET A 97 -3.47 -6.54 -7.64
C MET A 97 -3.83 -7.73 -8.54
N PRO A 98 -4.91 -8.51 -8.31
CA PRO A 98 -5.28 -9.59 -9.23
C PRO A 98 -5.58 -9.11 -10.66
N VAL A 99 -6.14 -7.90 -10.81
CA VAL A 99 -6.36 -7.26 -12.12
C VAL A 99 -5.02 -6.90 -12.76
N ALA A 100 -4.11 -6.28 -11.99
CA ALA A 100 -2.77 -5.91 -12.44
C ALA A 100 -1.96 -7.13 -12.90
N GLN A 101 -1.96 -8.21 -12.12
CA GLN A 101 -1.30 -9.48 -12.46
C GLN A 101 -1.87 -10.09 -13.75
N ARG A 102 -3.20 -10.04 -13.95
CA ARG A 102 -3.81 -10.50 -15.20
C ARG A 102 -3.35 -9.68 -16.40
N VAL A 103 -3.41 -8.35 -16.33
CA VAL A 103 -3.07 -7.46 -17.46
C VAL A 103 -1.58 -7.56 -17.80
N ILE A 104 -0.69 -7.59 -16.82
CA ILE A 104 0.75 -7.68 -17.07
C ILE A 104 1.13 -9.04 -17.68
N THR A 105 0.49 -10.13 -17.25
CA THR A 105 0.64 -11.46 -17.85
C THR A 105 0.19 -11.48 -19.30
N GLN A 106 -0.95 -10.85 -19.63
CA GLN A 106 -1.43 -10.74 -21.01
C GLN A 106 -0.48 -9.96 -21.92
N ARG A 107 0.38 -9.10 -21.35
CA ARG A 107 1.43 -8.36 -22.05
C ARG A 107 2.76 -9.10 -22.11
N GLY A 108 2.82 -10.34 -21.62
CA GLY A 108 3.99 -11.22 -21.72
C GLY A 108 5.03 -10.98 -20.63
N PHE A 109 4.68 -10.28 -19.55
CA PHE A 109 5.54 -10.14 -18.38
C PHE A 109 5.21 -11.21 -17.35
N ASP A 110 6.20 -11.62 -16.55
CA ASP A 110 6.02 -12.52 -15.41
C ASP A 110 5.79 -11.69 -14.13
N PRO A 111 4.58 -11.68 -13.54
CA PRO A 111 4.32 -10.93 -12.32
C PRO A 111 5.21 -11.35 -11.15
N ALA A 112 5.58 -12.62 -11.04
CA ALA A 112 6.41 -13.12 -9.94
C ALA A 112 7.84 -12.58 -10.06
N ALA A 113 8.41 -12.58 -11.27
CA ALA A 113 9.73 -12.00 -11.50
C ALA A 113 9.75 -10.49 -11.21
N LEU A 114 8.69 -9.76 -11.54
CA LEU A 114 8.55 -8.34 -11.20
C LEU A 114 8.44 -8.13 -9.68
N GLU A 115 7.64 -8.94 -8.99
CA GLU A 115 7.56 -8.90 -7.52
C GLU A 115 8.91 -9.19 -6.88
N ASP A 116 9.63 -10.21 -7.34
CA ASP A 116 11.00 -10.55 -6.89
C ASP A 116 11.98 -9.39 -7.11
N GLN A 117 11.89 -8.73 -8.27
CA GLN A 117 12.70 -7.55 -8.58
C GLN A 117 12.44 -6.39 -7.59
N PHE A 118 11.17 -6.15 -7.25
CA PHE A 118 10.83 -5.18 -6.21
C PHE A 118 11.36 -5.62 -4.83
N GLN A 119 11.23 -6.91 -4.48
CA GLN A 119 11.73 -7.45 -3.22
C GLN A 119 13.26 -7.39 -3.09
N ALA A 120 13.98 -7.36 -4.21
CA ALA A 120 15.44 -7.20 -4.22
C ALA A 120 15.90 -5.78 -3.83
N LEU A 121 15.02 -4.77 -3.84
CA LEU A 121 15.35 -3.42 -3.36
C LEU A 121 15.69 -3.43 -1.86
N PRO A 122 16.47 -2.49 -1.32
CA PRO A 122 16.68 -2.36 0.12
C PRO A 122 15.37 -2.20 0.90
N GLU A 123 15.28 -2.79 2.10
CA GLU A 123 14.05 -2.75 2.92
C GLU A 123 13.56 -1.32 3.18
N GLU A 124 14.46 -0.40 3.51
CA GLU A 124 14.13 1.02 3.71
C GLU A 124 13.49 1.66 2.48
N THR A 125 13.91 1.26 1.28
CA THR A 125 13.31 1.72 0.02
C THR A 125 11.92 1.11 -0.17
N ARG A 126 11.74 -0.18 0.14
CA ARG A 126 10.47 -0.89 -0.01
C ARG A 126 9.39 -0.37 0.96
N ASN A 127 9.79 0.12 2.13
CA ASN A 127 8.90 0.59 3.20
C ASN A 127 8.46 2.07 3.08
N ARG A 128 8.65 2.69 1.91
CA ARG A 128 8.14 4.04 1.58
C ARG A 128 7.67 4.13 0.13
N PRO A 129 6.97 5.21 -0.26
CA PRO A 129 6.77 5.51 -1.67
C PRO A 129 8.12 5.60 -2.41
N LEU A 130 8.21 4.91 -3.55
CA LEU A 130 9.37 4.98 -4.42
C LEU A 130 9.51 6.40 -4.99
N THR A 131 10.73 6.86 -5.11
CA THR A 131 11.03 8.07 -5.90
C THR A 131 10.84 7.78 -7.39
N ALA A 132 10.72 8.84 -8.20
CA ALA A 132 10.65 8.69 -9.65
C ALA A 132 11.87 7.94 -10.22
N GLN A 133 13.06 8.18 -9.66
CA GLN A 133 14.29 7.52 -10.11
C GLN A 133 14.28 6.01 -9.80
N GLU A 134 13.85 5.62 -8.61
CA GLU A 134 13.76 4.21 -8.20
C GLU A 134 12.70 3.47 -9.02
N SER A 135 11.53 4.09 -9.24
CA SER A 135 10.48 3.52 -10.09
C SER A 135 10.95 3.35 -11.53
N GLN A 136 11.67 4.33 -12.09
CA GLN A 136 12.23 4.21 -13.44
C GLN A 136 13.33 3.16 -13.54
N GLY A 137 14.09 2.93 -12.47
CA GLY A 137 15.05 1.83 -12.37
C GLY A 137 14.37 0.49 -12.54
N LEU A 138 13.34 0.23 -11.73
CA LEU A 138 12.56 -1.00 -11.81
C LEU A 138 11.97 -1.23 -13.22
N VAL A 139 11.37 -0.20 -13.81
CA VAL A 139 10.76 -0.30 -15.14
C VAL A 139 11.79 -0.62 -16.23
N ARG A 140 12.99 -0.03 -16.17
CA ARG A 140 14.05 -0.32 -17.14
C ARG A 140 14.54 -1.75 -17.04
N ASP A 141 14.76 -2.23 -15.83
CA ASP A 141 15.35 -3.55 -15.58
C ASP A 141 14.34 -4.68 -15.86
N ALA A 142 13.04 -4.38 -15.82
CA ALA A 142 11.96 -5.33 -16.09
C ALA A 142 11.76 -5.66 -17.59
N ALA A 143 12.13 -4.76 -18.51
CA ALA A 143 11.93 -4.95 -19.95
C ALA A 143 13.14 -5.67 -20.58
N ILE A 144 13.05 -7.00 -20.65
CA ILE A 144 14.17 -7.86 -21.04
C ILE A 144 14.29 -7.94 -22.58
N GLU A 145 13.17 -7.97 -23.29
CA GLU A 145 13.14 -8.04 -24.76
C GLU A 145 12.96 -6.66 -25.39
N ASP A 146 13.55 -6.42 -26.57
CA ASP A 146 13.42 -5.12 -27.24
C ASP A 146 11.97 -4.80 -27.64
N VAL A 147 11.17 -5.82 -27.97
CA VAL A 147 9.74 -5.64 -28.27
C VAL A 147 8.94 -5.17 -27.04
N GLN A 148 9.44 -5.43 -25.83
CA GLN A 148 8.79 -5.00 -24.59
C GLN A 148 9.13 -3.55 -24.23
N LYS A 149 10.16 -2.94 -24.84
CA LYS A 149 10.62 -1.57 -24.55
C LYS A 149 9.78 -0.50 -25.24
N THR A 150 8.47 -0.53 -25.00
CA THR A 150 7.52 0.49 -25.48
C THR A 150 7.15 1.44 -24.35
N ARG A 151 6.61 2.62 -24.71
CA ARG A 151 6.12 3.58 -23.74
C ARG A 151 4.93 3.02 -22.96
N GLU A 152 4.03 2.34 -23.64
CA GLU A 152 2.83 1.73 -23.06
C GLU A 152 3.20 0.67 -22.03
N ASN A 153 4.20 -0.16 -22.32
CA ASN A 153 4.68 -1.15 -21.37
C ASN A 153 5.42 -0.50 -20.19
N ALA A 154 6.16 0.59 -20.42
CA ALA A 154 6.79 1.33 -19.32
C ALA A 154 5.75 1.93 -18.36
N GLU A 155 4.65 2.47 -18.89
CA GLU A 155 3.52 2.97 -18.10
C GLU A 155 2.84 1.82 -17.33
N LEU A 156 2.57 0.69 -17.98
CA LEU A 156 2.01 -0.50 -17.35
C LEU A 156 2.89 -1.05 -16.21
N LEU A 157 4.20 -1.22 -16.46
CA LEU A 157 5.15 -1.69 -15.45
C LEU A 157 5.21 -0.70 -14.28
N SER A 158 5.20 0.61 -14.56
CA SER A 158 5.18 1.63 -13.51
C SER A 158 3.94 1.53 -12.62
N GLU A 159 2.77 1.27 -13.20
CA GLU A 159 1.54 1.08 -12.44
C GLU A 159 1.56 -0.22 -11.63
N PHE A 160 2.06 -1.32 -12.20
CA PHE A 160 2.22 -2.57 -11.48
C PHE A 160 3.13 -2.43 -10.27
N PHE A 161 4.31 -1.81 -10.44
CA PHE A 161 5.21 -1.54 -9.31
C PHE A 161 4.60 -0.58 -8.30
N ALA A 162 3.72 0.34 -8.70
CA ALA A 162 2.99 1.17 -7.76
C ALA A 162 2.02 0.35 -6.89
N PHE A 163 1.37 -0.69 -7.43
CA PHE A 163 0.57 -1.63 -6.64
C PHE A 163 1.43 -2.42 -5.65
N VAL A 164 2.52 -3.04 -6.12
CA VAL A 164 3.43 -3.82 -5.27
C VAL A 164 3.98 -2.96 -4.14
N GLY A 165 4.50 -1.78 -4.47
CA GLY A 165 5.02 -0.82 -3.50
C GLY A 165 3.96 -0.36 -2.50
N THR A 166 2.75 -0.04 -2.96
CA THR A 166 1.65 0.40 -2.08
C THR A 166 1.22 -0.67 -1.09
N ILE A 167 1.20 -1.94 -1.50
CA ILE A 167 0.93 -3.03 -0.56
C ILE A 167 2.00 -3.07 0.54
N GLN A 168 3.27 -2.98 0.16
CA GLN A 168 4.39 -3.05 1.10
C GLN A 168 4.44 -1.85 2.05
N TYR A 169 4.56 -0.63 1.53
CA TYR A 169 4.74 0.53 2.40
C TYR A 169 3.48 0.85 3.22
N ALA A 170 2.27 0.58 2.71
CA ALA A 170 1.06 0.80 3.50
C ALA A 170 0.91 -0.22 4.64
N ALA A 171 1.36 -1.47 4.46
CA ALA A 171 1.43 -2.44 5.54
C ALA A 171 2.45 -2.03 6.62
N PHE A 172 3.60 -1.50 6.19
CA PHE A 172 4.61 -0.93 7.10
C PHE A 172 4.06 0.27 7.87
N GLU A 173 3.52 1.28 7.18
CA GLU A 173 2.91 2.47 7.79
C GLU A 173 1.77 2.10 8.75
N PHE A 174 0.95 1.10 8.42
CA PHE A 174 -0.11 0.61 9.28
C PHE A 174 0.47 0.08 10.61
N SER A 175 1.49 -0.77 10.53
CA SER A 175 2.12 -1.37 11.70
C SER A 175 2.89 -0.35 12.54
N ALA A 176 3.33 0.76 11.95
CA ALA A 176 4.07 1.82 12.63
C ALA A 176 3.20 2.95 13.20
N ALA A 177 1.90 2.96 12.90
CA ALA A 177 0.94 4.02 13.26
C ALA A 177 0.20 3.76 14.57
#